data_AF-A0A8B7DTA0-F1
#
_entry.id   AF-A0A8B7DTA0-F1
#
_cell.length_a   1.000
_cell.length_b   1.000
_cell.length_c   1.000
_cell.angle_alpha   90.00
_cell.angle_beta   90.00
_cell.angle_gamma   90.00
#
_symmetry.space_group_name_H-M   'P 1'
#
loop_
_entity.id
_entity.type
_entity.pdbx_description
1 polymer ?
#
loop_
_entity_poly.entity_id
_entity_poly.type
_entity_poly.pdbx_seq_one_letter_code
_entity_poly.pdbx_strand_id
1 'polypeptide(L)'
;MSPHSVEYHIEQLCLPFLKKAYFFQSIWMLQDEIDVVNSFVSYASLLKLGGCSVNYAEEELSTVILKWSPDESAISIISSWCEELIEYLMKKKINFKNILPIANEWKMPSLIKLPLLFDSLFQEYRKQKCARCKKIPEDPTLCLVCGKLLCFRSSCCIYKETVYECVQHSSDCGYGTGLFLVISSSLTLIIRDERICPWGSVYLDSFGEEDRELKRGKPLFLNKERYAKLESEWRMHTLDKSNKHWRLHLNRL
;
A
#
# COMPACT_ATOMS: atom_id res chain seq x y z
N MET A 1 7.66 -27.42 -13.89
CA MET A 1 7.09 -26.57 -14.96
C MET A 1 7.76 -26.97 -16.28
N SER A 2 7.02 -26.99 -17.38
CA SER A 2 7.63 -27.20 -18.71
C SER A 2 8.35 -25.91 -19.16
N PRO A 3 9.38 -25.99 -20.01
CA PRO A 3 10.04 -24.81 -20.59
C PRO A 3 9.06 -23.84 -21.26
N HIS A 4 8.08 -24.37 -22.00
CA HIS A 4 6.99 -23.59 -22.59
C HIS A 4 6.14 -22.84 -21.56
N SER A 5 5.91 -23.44 -20.39
CA SER A 5 5.20 -22.76 -19.30
C SER A 5 6.04 -21.63 -18.72
N VAL A 6 7.36 -21.77 -18.61
CA VAL A 6 8.23 -20.70 -18.11
C VAL A 6 8.22 -19.52 -19.09
N GLU A 7 8.39 -19.82 -20.38
CA GLU A 7 8.40 -18.84 -21.47
C GLU A 7 7.11 -18.01 -21.51
N TYR A 8 5.95 -18.67 -21.47
CA TYR A 8 4.65 -17.99 -21.41
C TYR A 8 4.54 -17.03 -20.22
N HIS A 9 5.01 -17.43 -19.02
CA HIS A 9 4.92 -16.55 -17.85
C HIS A 9 5.85 -15.35 -17.96
N ILE A 10 7.03 -15.52 -18.55
CA ILE A 10 7.99 -14.41 -18.77
C ILE A 10 7.39 -13.38 -19.72
N GLU A 11 6.81 -13.82 -20.84
CA GLU A 11 6.11 -12.93 -21.77
C GLU A 11 5.00 -12.16 -21.06
N GLN A 12 4.11 -12.85 -20.33
CA GLN A 12 2.99 -12.22 -19.64
C GLN A 12 3.43 -11.20 -18.59
N LEU A 13 4.52 -11.46 -17.87
CA LEU A 13 5.04 -10.57 -16.82
C LEU A 13 5.77 -9.35 -17.39
N CYS A 14 6.55 -9.53 -18.45
CA CYS A 14 7.38 -8.47 -19.00
C CYS A 14 6.63 -7.59 -20.02
N LEU A 15 5.64 -8.12 -20.75
CA LEU A 15 4.92 -7.40 -21.81
C LEU A 15 4.30 -6.07 -21.34
N PRO A 16 3.64 -5.96 -20.15
CA PRO A 16 3.12 -4.68 -19.67
C PRO A 16 4.21 -3.63 -19.43
N PHE A 17 5.40 -4.05 -19.02
CA PHE A 17 6.54 -3.16 -18.84
C PHE A 17 7.10 -2.70 -20.18
N LEU A 18 7.25 -3.62 -21.15
CA LEU A 18 7.71 -3.29 -22.50
C LEU A 18 6.77 -2.31 -23.20
N LYS A 19 5.45 -2.51 -23.08
CA LYS A 19 4.43 -1.58 -23.58
C LYS A 19 4.61 -0.17 -23.04
N LYS A 20 4.83 -0.04 -21.73
CA LYS A 20 5.07 1.25 -21.07
C LYS A 20 6.40 1.87 -21.52
N ALA A 21 7.47 1.08 -21.59
CA ALA A 21 8.79 1.55 -22.00
C ALA A 21 8.77 2.07 -23.45
N TYR A 22 8.12 1.34 -24.37
CA TYR A 22 7.95 1.77 -25.76
C TYR A 22 7.10 3.04 -25.86
N PHE A 23 6.01 3.13 -25.11
CA PHE A 23 5.21 4.36 -25.05
C PHE A 23 6.03 5.57 -24.57
N PHE A 24 6.87 5.41 -23.56
CA PHE A 24 7.76 6.50 -23.12
C PHE A 24 8.81 6.86 -24.17
N GLN A 25 9.38 5.85 -24.85
CA GLN A 25 10.35 6.06 -25.93
C GLN A 25 9.72 6.80 -27.12
N SER A 26 8.49 6.45 -27.52
CA SER A 26 7.80 7.08 -28.65
C SER A 26 7.48 8.54 -28.37
N ILE A 27 7.06 8.88 -27.14
CA ILE A 27 6.88 10.26 -26.68
C ILE A 27 8.21 11.02 -26.73
N TRP A 28 9.28 10.43 -26.19
CA TRP A 28 10.60 11.05 -26.15
C TRP A 28 11.16 11.34 -27.55
N MET A 29 10.91 10.43 -28.48
CA MET A 29 11.37 10.51 -29.87
C MET A 29 10.43 11.31 -30.79
N LEU A 30 9.35 11.90 -30.26
CA LEU A 30 8.35 12.66 -31.03
C LEU A 30 7.79 11.87 -32.24
N GLN A 31 7.50 10.58 -32.06
CA GLN A 31 6.88 9.79 -33.12
C GLN A 31 5.40 10.19 -33.30
N ASP A 32 5.00 10.45 -34.55
CA ASP A 32 3.63 10.85 -34.90
C ASP A 32 2.63 9.68 -34.81
N GLU A 33 3.08 8.44 -35.00
CA GLU A 33 2.28 7.21 -34.89
C GLU A 33 2.95 6.18 -33.97
N ILE A 34 2.16 5.53 -33.12
CA ILE A 34 2.63 4.49 -32.19
C ILE A 34 2.13 3.14 -32.70
N ASP A 35 3.07 2.26 -33.08
CA ASP A 35 2.74 0.91 -33.50
C ASP A 35 2.20 0.09 -32.33
N VAL A 36 0.91 -0.26 -32.38
CA VAL A 36 0.28 -1.13 -31.38
C VAL A 36 0.47 -2.59 -31.81
N VAL A 37 1.59 -3.17 -31.39
CA VAL A 37 1.87 -4.60 -31.60
C VAL A 37 1.48 -5.41 -30.36
N ASN A 38 1.12 -6.69 -30.49
CA ASN A 38 0.74 -7.54 -29.35
C ASN A 38 1.69 -8.71 -29.09
N SER A 39 2.92 -8.63 -29.62
CA SER A 39 3.96 -9.64 -29.40
C SER A 39 5.10 -9.09 -28.56
N PHE A 40 5.62 -9.92 -27.65
CA PHE A 40 6.80 -9.62 -26.85
C PHE A 40 8.02 -9.31 -27.74
N VAL A 41 8.26 -10.16 -28.75
CA VAL A 41 9.39 -10.06 -29.68
C VAL A 41 9.38 -8.72 -30.42
N SER A 42 8.20 -8.26 -30.84
CA SER A 42 8.05 -6.97 -31.54
C SER A 42 8.37 -5.78 -30.63
N TYR A 43 7.90 -5.76 -29.39
CA TYR A 43 8.28 -4.68 -28.48
C TYR A 43 9.75 -4.72 -28.11
N ALA A 44 10.32 -5.91 -27.94
CA ALA A 44 11.73 -6.07 -27.63
C ALA A 44 12.65 -5.65 -28.79
N SER A 45 12.19 -5.79 -30.04
CA SER A 45 12.88 -5.30 -31.23
C SER A 45 12.82 -3.77 -31.35
N LEU A 46 11.64 -3.19 -31.15
CA LEU A 46 11.44 -1.73 -31.12
C LEU A 46 12.31 -1.07 -30.04
N LEU A 47 12.40 -1.69 -28.86
CA LEU A 47 13.22 -1.22 -27.74
C LEU A 47 14.71 -1.60 -27.84
N LYS A 48 15.09 -2.42 -28.83
CA LYS A 48 16.47 -2.89 -29.06
C LYS A 48 17.10 -3.61 -27.84
N LEU A 49 16.31 -4.37 -27.09
CA LEU A 49 16.74 -4.99 -25.81
C LEU A 49 17.82 -6.07 -25.97
N GLY A 50 17.84 -6.79 -27.09
CA GLY A 50 18.81 -7.85 -27.37
C GLY A 50 20.19 -7.35 -27.81
N GLY A 51 20.35 -6.04 -28.05
CA GLY A 51 21.55 -5.48 -28.68
C GLY A 51 21.75 -5.98 -30.12
N CYS A 52 22.93 -5.75 -30.70
CA CYS A 52 23.21 -6.01 -32.12
C CYS A 52 23.28 -7.50 -32.53
N SER A 53 23.14 -8.44 -31.61
CA SER A 53 23.43 -9.87 -31.83
C SER A 53 22.21 -10.79 -31.80
N VAL A 54 21.01 -10.23 -31.73
CA VAL A 54 19.76 -10.99 -31.55
C VAL A 54 18.92 -10.88 -32.81
N ASN A 55 18.50 -12.01 -33.38
CA ASN A 55 17.62 -12.05 -34.53
C ASN A 55 16.18 -12.09 -34.02
N TYR A 56 15.44 -11.00 -34.16
CA TYR A 56 14.06 -10.87 -33.68
C TYR A 56 13.04 -11.67 -34.52
N ALA A 57 13.34 -12.92 -34.87
CA ALA A 57 12.38 -13.84 -35.47
C ALA A 57 11.35 -14.28 -34.41
N GLU A 58 10.11 -14.55 -34.85
CA GLU A 58 9.01 -14.97 -33.96
C GLU A 58 9.26 -16.29 -33.20
N GLU A 59 10.31 -17.03 -33.56
CA GLU A 59 10.69 -18.31 -32.96
C GLU A 59 11.75 -18.21 -31.84
N GLU A 60 12.33 -17.03 -31.58
CA GLU A 60 13.30 -16.87 -30.49
C GLU A 60 12.60 -16.74 -29.12
N LEU A 61 13.15 -17.43 -28.11
CA LEU A 61 12.67 -17.38 -26.74
C LEU A 61 12.92 -15.99 -26.13
N SER A 62 11.91 -15.40 -25.50
CA SER A 62 11.94 -14.12 -24.76
C SER A 62 13.06 -14.06 -23.73
N THR A 63 13.38 -15.21 -23.11
CA THR A 63 14.52 -15.37 -22.19
C THR A 63 15.87 -15.04 -22.82
N VAL A 64 16.06 -15.35 -24.11
CA VAL A 64 17.29 -15.07 -24.87
C VAL A 64 17.35 -13.58 -25.23
N ILE A 65 16.23 -13.00 -25.65
CA ILE A 65 16.13 -11.59 -26.04
C ILE A 65 16.42 -10.65 -24.87
N LEU A 66 15.91 -10.98 -23.68
CA LEU A 66 16.09 -10.15 -22.48
C LEU A 66 17.54 -10.08 -22.00
N LYS A 67 18.43 -10.97 -22.49
CA LYS A 67 19.83 -11.08 -22.07
C LYS A 67 19.95 -10.81 -20.57
N TRP A 68 19.30 -11.66 -19.78
CA TRP A 68 19.47 -11.66 -18.32
C TRP A 68 20.95 -11.85 -18.05
N SER A 69 21.69 -10.74 -17.93
CA SER A 69 23.12 -10.83 -17.64
C SER A 69 23.19 -11.50 -16.27
N PRO A 70 23.82 -12.68 -16.17
CA PRO A 70 24.12 -13.26 -14.87
C PRO A 70 25.32 -12.49 -14.34
N ASP A 71 25.15 -11.18 -14.15
CA ASP A 71 26.09 -10.45 -13.33
C ASP A 71 25.97 -11.06 -11.94
N GLU A 72 27.11 -11.40 -11.34
CA GLU A 72 27.18 -12.07 -10.04
C GLU A 72 26.40 -11.25 -8.98
N SER A 73 26.32 -9.93 -9.20
CA SER A 73 25.49 -8.98 -8.47
C SER A 73 23.98 -9.28 -8.54
N ALA A 74 23.42 -9.60 -9.70
CA ALA A 74 22.00 -9.84 -9.89
C ALA A 74 21.57 -11.16 -9.22
N ILE A 75 22.37 -12.21 -9.36
CA ILE A 75 22.13 -13.51 -8.70
C ILE A 75 22.21 -13.35 -7.18
N SER A 76 23.18 -12.58 -6.68
CA SER A 76 23.31 -12.26 -5.26
C SER A 76 22.07 -11.53 -4.72
N ILE A 77 21.59 -10.51 -5.43
CA ILE A 77 20.38 -9.75 -5.06
C ILE A 77 19.14 -10.66 -5.03
N ILE A 78 18.93 -11.45 -6.08
CA ILE A 78 17.78 -12.38 -6.15
C ILE A 78 17.85 -13.40 -5.01
N SER A 79 19.03 -13.94 -4.72
CA SER A 79 19.21 -14.89 -3.61
C SER A 79 18.88 -14.25 -2.26
N SER A 80 19.36 -13.04 -2.01
CA SER A 80 19.05 -12.28 -0.80
C SER A 80 17.54 -12.03 -0.65
N TRP A 81 16.84 -11.63 -1.73
CA TRP A 81 15.38 -11.46 -1.70
C TRP A 81 14.64 -12.77 -1.40
N CYS A 82 15.11 -13.89 -1.97
CA CYS A 82 14.54 -15.20 -1.69
C CYS A 82 14.72 -15.59 -0.21
N GLU A 83 15.90 -15.36 0.37
CA GLU A 83 16.19 -15.65 1.77
C GLU A 83 15.31 -14.81 2.71
N GLU A 84 15.23 -13.49 2.50
CA GLU A 84 14.38 -12.59 3.29
C GLU A 84 12.89 -12.97 3.19
N LEU A 85 12.44 -13.31 1.99
CA LEU A 85 11.07 -13.75 1.77
C LEU A 85 10.80 -15.06 2.51
N ILE A 86 11.68 -16.05 2.43
CA ILE A 86 11.54 -17.32 3.15
C ILE A 86 11.48 -17.08 4.66
N GLU A 87 12.36 -16.23 5.21
CA GLU A 87 12.37 -15.90 6.63
C GLU A 87 11.04 -15.26 7.07
N TYR A 88 10.56 -14.27 6.30
CA TYR A 88 9.28 -13.61 6.57
C TYR A 88 8.10 -14.59 6.57
N LEU A 89 8.05 -15.49 5.58
CA LEU A 89 6.96 -16.45 5.44
C LEU A 89 6.97 -17.51 6.54
N MET A 90 8.16 -18.00 6.91
CA MET A 90 8.35 -18.91 8.04
C MET A 90 7.88 -18.28 9.34
N LYS A 91 8.24 -17.01 9.58
CA LYS A 91 7.82 -16.25 10.78
C LYS A 91 6.31 -16.06 10.85
N LYS A 92 5.64 -15.85 9.71
CA LYS A 92 4.19 -15.60 9.63
C LYS A 92 3.34 -16.84 9.40
N LYS A 93 3.95 -18.02 9.22
CA LYS A 93 3.28 -19.29 8.89
C LYS A 93 2.35 -19.20 7.68
N ILE A 94 2.75 -18.43 6.65
CA ILE A 94 1.94 -18.25 5.44
C ILE A 94 2.33 -19.30 4.40
N ASN A 95 1.34 -19.92 3.76
CA ASN A 95 1.59 -20.88 2.69
C ASN A 95 2.03 -20.17 1.40
N PHE A 96 3.22 -20.50 0.91
CA PHE A 96 3.85 -19.94 -0.30
C PHE A 96 2.94 -19.96 -1.53
N LYS A 97 2.13 -21.02 -1.70
CA LYS A 97 1.22 -21.18 -2.84
C LYS A 97 0.13 -20.10 -2.91
N ASN A 98 -0.17 -19.45 -1.79
CA ASN A 98 -1.20 -18.43 -1.71
C ASN A 98 -0.68 -17.02 -2.08
N ILE A 99 0.64 -16.82 -2.11
CA ILE A 99 1.26 -15.49 -2.32
C ILE A 99 1.73 -15.29 -3.74
N LEU A 100 2.35 -16.31 -4.35
CA LEU A 100 2.88 -16.22 -5.72
C LEU A 100 1.88 -15.66 -6.74
N PRO A 101 0.58 -16.04 -6.73
CA PRO A 101 -0.39 -15.47 -7.65
C PRO A 101 -0.65 -13.98 -7.43
N ILE A 102 -0.50 -13.49 -6.19
CA ILE A 102 -0.73 -12.08 -5.81
C ILE A 102 0.46 -11.21 -6.23
N ALA A 103 1.68 -11.76 -6.24
CA ALA A 103 2.89 -11.04 -6.65
C ALA A 103 2.85 -10.57 -8.11
N ASN A 104 2.04 -11.21 -8.96
CA ASN A 104 1.93 -10.89 -10.38
C ASN A 104 0.95 -9.76 -10.68
N GLU A 105 0.05 -9.42 -9.75
CA GLU A 105 -0.85 -8.29 -9.87
C GLU A 105 -0.39 -7.17 -8.95
N TRP A 106 0.30 -6.16 -9.51
CA TRP A 106 0.59 -4.95 -8.74
C TRP A 106 -0.71 -4.20 -8.46
N LYS A 107 -1.25 -4.39 -7.25
CA LYS A 107 -2.42 -3.65 -6.79
C LYS A 107 -1.95 -2.32 -6.23
N MET A 108 -2.59 -1.26 -6.69
CA MET A 108 -2.36 0.06 -6.11
C MET A 108 -2.60 -0.01 -4.60
N PRO A 109 -1.74 0.61 -3.76
CA PRO A 109 -1.94 0.63 -2.33
C PRO A 109 -3.34 1.12 -1.98
N SER A 110 -4.04 0.38 -1.13
CA SER A 110 -5.39 0.73 -0.71
C SER A 110 -5.50 0.72 0.80
N LEU A 111 -6.40 1.54 1.34
CA LEU A 111 -6.73 1.44 2.76
C LEU A 111 -7.50 0.15 3.04
N ILE A 112 -7.52 -0.27 4.30
CA ILE A 112 -8.26 -1.46 4.73
C ILE A 112 -9.75 -1.32 4.42
N LYS A 113 -10.43 -2.45 4.17
CA LYS A 113 -11.88 -2.43 4.02
C LYS A 113 -12.53 -2.24 5.39
N LEU A 114 -13.33 -1.19 5.51
CA LEU A 114 -14.13 -0.93 6.71
C LEU A 114 -15.56 -1.46 6.53
N PRO A 115 -16.22 -1.94 7.60
CA PRO A 115 -17.61 -2.36 7.52
C PRO A 115 -18.54 -1.16 7.29
N LEU A 116 -19.76 -1.42 6.79
CA LEU A 116 -20.73 -0.36 6.52
C LEU A 116 -21.19 0.33 7.80
N LEU A 117 -21.46 -0.43 8.86
CA LEU A 117 -21.95 0.09 10.13
C LEU A 117 -20.78 0.38 11.07
N PHE A 118 -20.73 1.61 11.61
CA PHE A 118 -19.71 1.96 12.60
C PHE A 118 -19.82 1.13 13.88
N ASP A 119 -21.05 0.79 14.28
CA ASP A 119 -21.30 -0.03 15.47
C ASP A 119 -20.61 -1.41 15.38
N SER A 120 -20.47 -1.98 14.17
CA SER A 120 -19.71 -3.21 13.98
C SER A 120 -18.23 -3.05 14.36
N LEU A 121 -17.58 -1.96 13.92
CA LEU A 121 -16.21 -1.65 14.37
C LEU A 121 -16.17 -1.39 15.87
N PHE A 122 -17.10 -0.60 16.38
CA PHE A 122 -17.12 -0.22 17.79
C PHE A 122 -17.21 -1.46 18.69
N GLN A 123 -18.10 -2.40 18.36
CA GLN A 123 -18.26 -3.65 19.11
C GLN A 123 -17.04 -4.57 19.00
N GLU A 124 -16.43 -4.66 17.82
CA GLU A 124 -15.24 -5.47 17.57
C GLU A 124 -14.04 -4.97 18.39
N TYR A 125 -13.74 -3.68 18.32
CA TYR A 125 -12.50 -3.13 18.85
C TYR A 125 -12.59 -2.68 20.32
N ARG A 126 -13.79 -2.38 20.87
CA ARG A 126 -13.93 -1.87 22.26
C ARG A 126 -13.44 -2.81 23.37
N LYS A 127 -13.38 -4.12 23.10
CA LYS A 127 -12.90 -5.13 24.08
C LYS A 127 -11.53 -5.70 23.71
N GLN A 128 -10.97 -5.28 22.58
CA GLN A 128 -9.72 -5.84 22.10
C GLN A 128 -8.53 -5.25 22.89
N LYS A 129 -7.60 -6.14 23.26
CA LYS A 129 -6.40 -5.75 24.00
C LYS A 129 -5.31 -5.29 23.04
N CYS A 130 -4.60 -4.23 23.39
CA CYS A 130 -3.42 -3.78 22.67
C CYS A 130 -2.37 -4.89 22.59
N ALA A 131 -1.77 -5.07 21.42
CA ALA A 131 -0.75 -6.09 21.20
C ALA A 131 0.51 -5.87 22.06
N ARG A 132 0.84 -4.62 22.39
CA ARG A 132 2.03 -4.21 23.14
C ARG A 132 1.80 -4.26 24.66
N CYS A 133 0.88 -3.47 25.20
CA CYS A 133 0.68 -3.40 26.67
C CYS A 133 -0.31 -4.43 27.23
N LYS A 134 -1.00 -5.19 26.37
CA LYS A 134 -2.03 -6.20 26.75
C LYS A 134 -3.23 -5.66 27.55
N LYS A 135 -3.37 -4.33 27.66
CA LYS A 135 -4.54 -3.66 28.24
C LYS A 135 -5.53 -3.29 27.14
N ILE A 136 -6.80 -3.09 27.51
CA ILE A 136 -7.80 -2.49 26.61
C ILE A 136 -7.46 -1.00 26.51
N PRO A 137 -7.20 -0.44 25.31
CA PRO A 137 -6.93 0.98 25.16
C PRO A 137 -8.13 1.82 25.61
N GLU A 138 -7.88 2.98 26.22
CA GLU A 138 -8.92 3.96 26.51
C GLU A 138 -9.49 4.56 25.22
N ASP A 139 -8.59 4.97 24.32
CA ASP A 139 -8.92 5.38 22.95
C ASP A 139 -8.37 4.36 21.93
N PRO A 140 -9.10 3.25 21.69
CA PRO A 140 -8.71 2.27 20.68
C PRO A 140 -8.66 2.93 19.30
N THR A 141 -7.52 2.83 18.63
CA THR A 141 -7.27 3.53 17.37
C THR A 141 -6.77 2.57 16.30
N LEU A 142 -7.41 2.58 15.14
CA LEU A 142 -7.14 1.67 14.03
C LEU A 142 -6.30 2.35 12.95
N CYS A 143 -5.16 1.79 12.59
CA CYS A 143 -4.39 2.23 11.44
C CYS A 143 -5.11 1.82 10.14
N LEU A 144 -5.54 2.77 9.33
CA LEU A 144 -6.27 2.51 8.09
C LEU A 144 -5.40 1.94 6.97
N VAL A 145 -4.07 2.02 7.10
CA VAL A 145 -3.12 1.47 6.12
C VAL A 145 -2.91 -0.04 6.34
N CYS A 146 -2.71 -0.47 7.58
CA CYS A 146 -2.36 -1.87 7.89
C CYS A 146 -3.36 -2.63 8.78
N GLY A 147 -4.38 -1.96 9.31
CA GLY A 147 -5.39 -2.58 10.19
C GLY A 147 -4.93 -2.85 11.63
N LYS A 148 -3.76 -2.35 12.03
CA LYS A 148 -3.27 -2.55 13.40
C LYS A 148 -4.04 -1.69 14.41
N LEU A 149 -4.49 -2.31 15.51
CA LEU A 149 -5.02 -1.62 16.69
C LEU A 149 -3.89 -1.07 17.57
N LEU A 150 -4.00 0.19 17.95
CA LEU A 150 -3.02 0.96 18.70
C LEU A 150 -3.66 1.67 19.88
N CYS A 151 -2.84 2.02 20.87
CA CYS A 151 -3.22 2.95 21.91
C CYS A 151 -3.02 4.40 21.45
N PHE A 152 -4.04 5.23 21.64
CA PHE A 152 -3.99 6.66 21.39
C PHE A 152 -4.14 7.43 22.71
N ARG A 153 -3.35 8.50 22.91
CA ARG A 153 -3.34 9.40 24.08
C ARG A 153 -3.20 8.77 25.48
N SER A 154 -2.96 7.46 25.55
CA SER A 154 -2.74 6.77 26.81
C SER A 154 -1.28 6.89 27.26
N SER A 155 -1.02 6.90 28.57
CA SER A 155 0.35 6.84 29.14
C SER A 155 1.07 5.51 28.88
N CYS A 156 0.38 4.50 28.33
CA CYS A 156 0.97 3.22 27.95
C CYS A 156 1.52 3.24 26.52
N CYS A 157 2.39 2.27 26.19
CA CYS A 157 2.98 2.09 24.86
C CYS A 157 3.85 3.25 24.35
N ILE A 158 4.27 4.18 25.22
CA ILE A 158 5.21 5.25 24.89
C ILE A 158 6.59 4.65 24.60
N TYR A 159 7.13 4.98 23.43
CA TYR A 159 8.47 4.59 23.01
C TYR A 159 9.50 5.64 23.42
N LYS A 160 10.64 5.20 23.96
CA LYS A 160 11.72 6.07 24.48
C LYS A 160 11.20 7.21 25.37
N GLU A 161 10.19 6.91 26.19
CA GLU A 161 9.55 7.81 27.16
C GLU A 161 8.93 9.11 26.61
N THR A 162 9.03 9.34 25.30
CA THR A 162 8.65 10.60 24.68
C THR A 162 7.76 10.44 23.47
N VAL A 163 7.71 9.27 22.81
CA VAL A 163 6.99 9.10 21.53
C VAL A 163 5.75 8.21 21.71
N TYR A 164 4.56 8.74 21.45
CA TYR A 164 3.33 7.96 21.51
C TYR A 164 3.28 6.86 20.42
N GLU A 165 2.52 5.79 20.70
CA GLU A 165 2.47 4.61 19.83
C GLU A 165 2.04 4.94 18.39
N CYS A 166 1.07 5.84 18.18
CA CYS A 166 0.60 6.21 16.85
C CYS A 166 1.66 6.98 16.03
N VAL A 167 2.48 7.85 16.66
CA VAL A 167 3.58 8.56 15.99
C VAL A 167 4.70 7.58 15.63
N GLN A 168 5.07 6.68 16.55
CA GLN A 168 6.05 5.64 16.23
C GLN A 168 5.55 4.76 15.08
N HIS A 169 4.26 4.40 15.12
CA HIS A 169 3.68 3.57 14.08
C HIS A 169 3.58 4.25 12.72
N SER A 170 3.34 5.57 12.64
CA SER A 170 3.36 6.28 11.35
C SER A 170 4.75 6.24 10.71
N SER A 171 5.81 6.34 11.52
CA SER A 171 7.19 6.16 11.05
C SER A 171 7.44 4.73 10.55
N ASP A 172 7.02 3.71 11.30
CA ASP A 172 7.28 2.31 10.97
C ASP A 172 6.42 1.79 9.79
N CYS A 173 5.16 2.21 9.69
CA CYS A 173 4.17 1.64 8.76
C CYS A 173 4.02 2.43 7.46
N GLY A 174 4.15 3.75 7.52
CA GLY A 174 3.89 4.64 6.40
C GLY A 174 4.98 5.68 6.17
N TYR A 175 6.21 5.39 6.62
CA TYR A 175 7.40 6.23 6.46
C TYR A 175 7.14 7.69 6.83
N GLY A 176 6.54 7.89 8.01
CA GLY A 176 6.22 9.21 8.57
C GLY A 176 4.76 9.61 8.38
N THR A 177 4.00 8.97 7.48
CA THR A 177 2.57 9.26 7.26
C THR A 177 1.67 8.14 7.80
N GLY A 178 0.74 8.46 8.69
CA GLY A 178 -0.23 7.52 9.24
C GLY A 178 -1.66 8.07 9.19
N LEU A 179 -2.60 7.21 8.83
CA LEU A 179 -4.04 7.49 8.87
C LEU A 179 -4.69 6.63 9.95
N PHE A 180 -5.35 7.29 10.90
CA PHE A 180 -5.82 6.66 12.12
C PHE A 180 -7.30 6.93 12.35
N LEU A 181 -8.10 5.89 12.50
CA LEU A 181 -9.50 6.02 12.92
C LEU A 181 -9.60 5.76 14.43
N VAL A 182 -9.96 6.79 15.19
CA VAL A 182 -10.19 6.71 16.63
C VAL A 182 -11.59 6.15 16.88
N ILE A 183 -11.67 4.91 17.37
CA ILE A 183 -12.94 4.17 17.49
C ILE A 183 -13.85 4.78 18.58
N SER A 184 -13.30 5.43 19.61
CA SER A 184 -14.07 6.09 20.67
C SER A 184 -14.83 7.34 20.19
N SER A 185 -14.42 7.95 19.08
CA SER A 185 -14.98 9.23 18.61
C SER A 185 -15.39 9.25 17.13
N SER A 186 -15.13 8.17 16.39
CA SER A 186 -15.19 8.08 14.92
C SER A 186 -14.27 9.05 14.16
N LEU A 187 -13.42 9.80 14.86
CA LEU A 187 -12.55 10.80 14.24
C LEU A 187 -11.41 10.13 13.47
N THR A 188 -11.21 10.55 12.23
CA THR A 188 -10.00 10.20 11.47
C THR A 188 -8.93 11.28 11.67
N LEU A 189 -7.74 10.84 12.07
CA LEU A 189 -6.55 11.64 12.30
C LEU A 189 -5.50 11.29 11.26
N ILE A 190 -4.81 12.32 10.78
CA ILE A 190 -3.63 12.19 9.93
C ILE A 190 -2.43 12.59 10.78
N ILE A 191 -1.44 11.70 10.89
CA ILE A 191 -0.12 12.04 11.43
C ILE A 191 0.85 12.07 10.27
N ARG A 192 1.63 13.13 10.18
CA ARG A 192 2.71 13.28 9.21
C ARG A 192 3.92 13.91 9.88
N ASP A 193 4.95 13.09 10.06
CA ASP A 193 6.16 13.44 10.79
C ASP A 193 5.81 14.00 12.18
N GLU A 194 6.12 15.25 12.47
CA GLU A 194 5.83 15.92 13.75
C GLU A 194 4.46 16.63 13.80
N ARG A 195 3.64 16.45 12.75
CA ARG A 195 2.37 17.15 12.56
C ARG A 195 1.19 16.19 12.67
N ILE A 196 0.11 16.68 13.27
CA ILE A 196 -1.18 16.00 13.31
C ILE A 196 -2.26 16.91 12.71
N CYS A 197 -3.19 16.32 11.97
CA CYS A 197 -4.37 17.01 11.46
C CYS A 197 -5.62 16.14 11.66
N PRO A 198 -6.66 16.64 12.34
CA PRO A 198 -7.97 16.01 12.30
C PRO A 198 -8.56 16.17 10.89
N TRP A 199 -8.92 15.07 10.26
CA TRP A 199 -9.53 15.06 8.92
C TRP A 199 -11.06 15.11 8.98
N GLY A 200 -11.65 14.56 10.06
CA GLY A 200 -13.09 14.42 10.24
C GLY A 200 -13.50 12.95 10.30
N SER A 201 -14.81 12.66 10.31
CA SER A 201 -15.27 11.26 10.31
C SER A 201 -15.44 10.74 8.88
N VAL A 202 -15.08 9.47 8.67
CA VAL A 202 -15.44 8.73 7.44
C VAL A 202 -16.80 8.05 7.59
N TYR A 203 -17.40 8.11 8.77
CA TYR A 203 -18.72 7.61 9.11
C TYR A 203 -19.68 8.78 9.36
N LEU A 204 -20.83 8.74 8.72
CA LEU A 204 -21.84 9.80 8.82
C LEU A 204 -23.19 9.21 9.21
N ASP A 205 -24.06 10.01 9.82
CA ASP A 205 -25.44 9.61 10.05
C ASP A 205 -26.25 9.58 8.74
N SER A 206 -27.53 9.20 8.83
CA SER A 206 -28.45 9.16 7.68
C SER A 206 -28.65 10.49 6.97
N PHE A 207 -28.29 11.61 7.61
CA PHE A 207 -28.40 12.96 7.06
C PHE A 207 -27.06 13.48 6.52
N GLY A 208 -26.00 12.68 6.57
CA GLY A 208 -24.66 13.08 6.13
C GLY A 208 -23.90 13.91 7.16
N GLU A 209 -24.33 13.92 8.42
CA GLU A 209 -23.66 14.65 9.49
C GLU A 209 -22.68 13.77 10.26
N GLU A 210 -21.61 14.39 10.76
CA GLU A 210 -20.70 13.75 11.72
C GLU A 210 -21.35 13.70 13.11
N ASP A 211 -21.11 12.62 13.86
CA ASP A 211 -21.42 12.56 15.30
C ASP A 211 -20.12 12.66 16.11
N ARG A 212 -19.71 13.91 16.37
CA ARG A 212 -18.47 14.20 17.10
C ARG A 212 -18.53 13.59 18.50
N GLU A 213 -17.50 12.83 18.84
CA GLU A 213 -17.39 12.11 20.13
C GLU A 213 -18.57 11.17 20.40
N LEU A 214 -19.33 10.78 19.37
CA LEU A 214 -20.49 9.89 19.47
C LEU A 214 -21.55 10.36 20.48
N LYS A 215 -21.65 11.68 20.74
CA LYS A 215 -22.53 12.25 21.77
C LYS A 215 -24.01 12.11 21.44
N ARG A 216 -24.38 12.09 20.15
CA ARG A 216 -25.79 11.99 19.73
C ARG A 216 -26.28 10.54 19.76
N GLY A 217 -25.37 9.57 19.72
CA GLY A 217 -25.69 8.13 19.72
C GLY A 217 -26.43 7.70 18.46
N LYS A 218 -26.30 8.45 17.36
CA LYS A 218 -26.97 8.11 16.11
C LYS A 218 -26.23 6.97 15.39
N PRO A 219 -26.93 6.06 14.69
CA PRO A 219 -26.29 5.11 13.81
C PRO A 219 -25.45 5.83 12.75
N LEU A 220 -24.18 5.43 12.62
CA LEU A 220 -23.27 5.96 11.61
C LEU A 220 -22.93 4.90 10.56
N PHE A 221 -22.81 5.35 9.33
CA PHE A 221 -22.58 4.54 8.14
C PHE A 221 -21.34 5.03 7.40
N LEU A 222 -20.54 4.09 6.89
CA LEU A 222 -19.36 4.40 6.10
C LEU A 222 -19.77 5.16 4.84
N ASN A 223 -19.33 6.41 4.72
CA ASN A 223 -19.52 7.18 3.50
C ASN A 223 -18.40 6.81 2.51
N LYS A 224 -18.77 6.04 1.47
CA LYS A 224 -17.82 5.53 0.46
C LYS A 224 -17.07 6.65 -0.27
N GLU A 225 -17.74 7.76 -0.57
CA GLU A 225 -17.13 8.90 -1.26
C GLU A 225 -16.07 9.60 -0.40
N ARG A 226 -16.36 9.82 0.88
CA ARG A 226 -15.40 10.37 1.84
C ARG A 226 -14.22 9.44 2.03
N TYR A 227 -14.46 8.15 2.15
CA TYR A 227 -13.39 7.17 2.30
C TYR A 227 -12.49 7.11 1.06
N ALA A 228 -13.08 7.09 -0.15
CA ALA A 228 -12.36 7.13 -1.41
C ALA A 228 -11.56 8.43 -1.58
N LYS A 229 -12.10 9.58 -1.12
CA LYS A 229 -11.38 10.86 -1.11
C LYS A 229 -10.15 10.80 -0.22
N LEU A 230 -10.30 10.36 1.03
CA LEU A 230 -9.19 10.21 1.98
C LEU A 230 -8.09 9.31 1.38
N GLU A 231 -8.48 8.18 0.83
CA GLU A 231 -7.58 7.22 0.19
C GLU A 231 -6.87 7.83 -1.02
N SER A 232 -7.59 8.61 -1.85
CA SER A 232 -7.01 9.34 -2.97
C SER A 232 -5.97 10.38 -2.51
N GLU A 233 -6.29 11.17 -1.47
CA GLU A 233 -5.37 12.17 -0.91
C GLU A 233 -4.09 11.55 -0.36
N TRP A 234 -4.22 10.37 0.25
CA TRP A 234 -3.09 9.58 0.74
C TRP A 234 -2.22 9.06 -0.41
N ARG A 235 -2.84 8.41 -1.42
CA ARG A 235 -2.11 7.86 -2.58
C ARG A 235 -1.39 8.92 -3.40
N MET A 236 -2.00 10.10 -3.55
CA MET A 236 -1.41 11.20 -4.32
C MET A 236 -0.47 12.07 -3.48
N HIS A 237 -0.25 11.74 -2.20
CA HIS A 237 0.54 12.54 -1.26
C HIS A 237 0.07 14.02 -1.16
N THR A 238 -1.24 14.27 -1.33
CA THR A 238 -1.83 15.62 -1.31
C THR A 238 -2.43 16.02 0.03
N LEU A 239 -2.25 15.21 1.08
CA LEU A 239 -2.79 15.46 2.42
C LEU A 239 -2.46 16.88 2.95
N ASP A 240 -1.24 17.38 2.68
CA ASP A 240 -0.80 18.72 3.10
C ASP A 240 -1.54 19.85 2.36
N LYS A 241 -1.93 19.61 1.10
CA LYS A 241 -2.66 20.59 0.29
C LYS A 241 -4.15 20.60 0.63
N SER A 242 -4.72 19.41 0.85
CA SER A 242 -6.15 19.25 1.15
C SER A 242 -6.52 19.68 2.56
N ASN A 243 -5.59 19.59 3.52
CA ASN A 243 -5.87 19.83 4.93
C ASN A 243 -5.13 21.06 5.44
N LYS A 244 -5.85 21.97 6.10
CA LYS A 244 -5.30 23.26 6.58
C LYS A 244 -5.05 23.30 8.08
N HIS A 245 -5.56 22.35 8.85
CA HIS A 245 -5.55 22.38 10.32
C HIS A 245 -4.42 21.56 10.95
N TRP A 246 -3.23 21.65 10.37
CA TRP A 246 -2.05 20.96 10.90
C TRP A 246 -1.59 21.62 12.20
N ARG A 247 -1.27 20.79 13.19
CA ARG A 247 -0.69 21.22 14.47
C ARG A 247 0.54 20.38 14.75
N LEU A 248 1.55 20.99 15.36
CA LEU A 248 2.66 20.23 15.91
C LEU A 248 2.13 19.41 17.09
N HIS A 249 2.35 18.09 17.08
CA HIS A 249 2.00 17.29 18.25
C HIS A 249 3.10 17.35 19.31
N LEU A 250 4.38 17.60 18.96
CA LEU A 250 5.51 17.60 19.92
C LEU A 250 5.58 16.30 20.75
N ASN A 251 5.20 15.20 20.11
CA ASN A 251 4.88 13.92 20.75
C ASN A 251 3.95 14.04 21.98
N ARG A 252 2.97 14.95 21.95
CA ARG A 252 1.84 15.09 22.86
C ARG A 252 0.57 14.94 22.02
N LEU A 253 0.11 13.71 21.87
CA LEU A 253 -1.15 13.41 21.18
C LEU A 253 -2.35 13.68 22.08
#